data_AF-A0A8S3HJ17-F1
#
_entry.id   AF-A0A8S3HJ17-F1
#
_cell.length_a   1.000
_cell.length_b   1.000
_cell.length_c   1.000
_cell.angle_alpha   90.00
_cell.angle_beta   90.00
_cell.angle_gamma   90.00
#
_symmetry.space_group_name_H-M   'P 1'
#
loop_
_entity.id
_entity.type
_entity.pdbx_description
1 polymer ?
#
loop_
_entity_poly.entity_id
_entity_poly.type
_entity_poly.pdbx_seq_one_letter_code
_entity_poly.pdbx_strand_id
1 'polypeptide(L)'
;IFNMADALSLLRQFIIENKEYTTENDRFVFNDLAYMKDVKTNYLVYGTGKDNTPKDYYTLESIVFLSKYVDLQHANYVKKA
;
A
#
# COMPACT_ATOMS: atom_id res chain seq x y z
N ILE A 1 -17.23 16.71 -4.72
CA ILE A 1 -16.73 16.11 -3.46
C ILE A 1 -15.33 15.62 -3.77
N PHE A 2 -14.29 16.37 -3.43
CA PHE A 2 -12.93 15.82 -3.41
C PHE A 2 -12.91 14.83 -2.25
N ASN A 3 -13.21 13.56 -2.51
CA ASN A 3 -12.92 12.52 -1.53
C ASN A 3 -11.41 12.62 -1.29
N MET A 4 -10.99 12.94 -0.05
CA MET A 4 -9.60 12.79 0.36
C MET A 4 -9.25 11.32 0.14
N ALA A 5 -8.67 11.02 -1.02
CA ALA A 5 -8.30 9.68 -1.40
C ALA A 5 -7.25 9.22 -0.40
N ASP A 6 -7.61 8.25 0.44
CA ASP A 6 -6.67 7.62 1.34
C ASP A 6 -5.50 7.04 0.53
N ALA A 7 -4.38 6.80 1.21
CA ALA A 7 -3.15 6.36 0.56
C ALA A 7 -3.34 5.15 -0.38
N LEU A 8 -4.23 4.20 -0.04
CA LEU A 8 -4.49 3.03 -0.88
C LEU A 8 -5.31 3.40 -2.13
N SER A 9 -6.35 4.21 -1.95
CA SER A 9 -7.16 4.70 -3.08
C SER A 9 -6.31 5.48 -4.08
N LEU A 10 -5.38 6.32 -3.60
CA LEU A 10 -4.48 7.09 -4.45
C LEU A 10 -3.47 6.20 -5.19
N LEU A 11 -2.85 5.24 -4.48
CA LEU A 11 -1.96 4.25 -5.10
C LEU A 11 -2.69 3.47 -6.21
N ARG A 12 -3.91 3.00 -5.94
CA ARG A 12 -4.73 2.28 -6.92
C ARG A 12 -4.99 3.14 -8.15
N GLN A 13 -5.30 4.42 -7.98
CA GLN A 13 -5.51 5.33 -9.09
C GLN A 13 -4.25 5.45 -9.97
N PHE A 14 -3.08 5.63 -9.35
CA PHE A 14 -1.82 5.74 -10.08
C PHE A 14 -1.51 4.46 -10.87
N ILE A 15 -1.74 3.28 -10.29
CA ILE A 15 -1.53 2.00 -10.98
C ILE A 15 -2.48 1.88 -12.19
N ILE A 16 -3.76 2.18 -12.03
CA ILE A 16 -4.76 2.05 -13.11
C ILE A 16 -4.49 3.04 -14.24
N GLU A 17 -4.13 4.27 -13.89
CA GLU A 17 -3.84 5.33 -14.86
C GLU A 17 -2.40 5.24 -15.40
N ASN A 18 -1.61 4.27 -14.95
CA ASN A 18 -0.20 4.09 -15.27
C ASN A 18 0.63 5.38 -15.06
N LYS A 19 0.32 6.07 -13.95
CA LYS A 19 1.04 7.27 -13.50
C LYS A 19 2.20 6.87 -12.60
N GLU A 20 3.30 7.60 -12.74
CA GLU A 20 4.46 7.44 -11.88
C GLU A 20 4.29 8.19 -10.56
N TYR A 21 4.72 7.57 -9.47
CA TYR A 21 4.93 8.21 -8.17
C TYR A 21 6.42 8.21 -7.85
N THR A 22 6.89 9.17 -7.06
CA THR A 22 8.28 9.23 -6.62
C THR A 22 8.43 8.74 -5.18
N THR A 23 9.66 8.44 -4.77
CA THR A 23 9.98 8.08 -3.39
C THR A 23 10.99 9.09 -2.86
N GLU A 24 10.67 9.70 -1.73
CA GLU A 24 11.52 10.69 -1.06
C GLU A 24 11.72 10.28 0.39
N ASN A 25 12.94 9.91 0.77
CA ASN A 25 13.25 9.38 2.10
C ASN A 25 12.29 8.23 2.48
N ASP A 26 11.45 8.45 3.49
CA ASP A 26 10.47 7.49 4.00
C ASP A 26 9.04 7.76 3.51
N ARG A 27 8.89 8.44 2.37
CA ARG A 27 7.59 8.79 1.80
C ARG A 27 7.43 8.34 0.35
N PHE A 28 6.21 8.00 -0.02
CA PHE A 28 5.76 7.97 -1.40
C PHE A 28 5.07 9.28 -1.73
N VAL A 29 5.42 9.88 -2.87
CA VAL A 29 4.91 11.16 -3.33
C VAL A 29 4.10 10.96 -4.60
N PHE A 30 2.84 11.36 -4.52
CA PHE A 30 1.80 11.24 -5.55
C PHE A 30 1.34 12.65 -5.93
N ASN A 31 2.03 13.27 -6.91
CA ASN A 31 1.87 14.69 -7.25
C ASN A 31 2.09 15.58 -5.99
N ASP A 32 1.05 16.30 -5.56
CA ASP A 32 1.11 17.23 -4.42
C ASP A 32 0.87 16.55 -3.06
N LEU A 33 0.62 15.24 -3.03
CA LEU A 33 0.34 14.48 -1.82
C LEU A 33 1.50 13.55 -1.48
N ALA A 34 1.88 13.47 -0.21
CA ALA A 34 2.92 12.57 0.26
C ALA A 34 2.43 11.76 1.47
N TYR A 35 2.76 10.46 1.48
CA TYR A 35 2.41 9.53 2.54
C TYR A 35 3.65 8.81 3.04
N MET A 36 3.75 8.63 4.36
CA MET A 36 4.81 7.79 4.94
C MET A 36 4.67 6.36 4.46
N LYS A 37 5.79 5.68 4.24
CA LYS A 37 5.86 4.27 3.84
C LYS A 37 5.14 3.35 4.82
N ASP A 38 5.24 3.64 6.12
CA ASP A 38 4.66 2.87 7.21
C ASP A 38 3.18 3.20 7.50
N VAL A 39 2.57 4.16 6.77
CA VAL A 39 1.18 4.53 7.00
C VAL A 39 0.27 3.31 6.79
N LYS A 40 -0.58 3.04 7.78
CA LYS A 40 -1.57 1.97 7.71
C LYS A 40 -2.65 2.33 6.69
N THR A 41 -2.89 1.42 5.75
CA THR A 41 -3.97 1.53 4.77
C THR A 41 -5.31 1.14 5.39
N ASN A 42 -6.38 1.19 4.61
CA ASN A 42 -7.67 0.60 4.97
C ASN A 42 -7.80 -0.89 4.55
N TYR A 43 -6.72 -1.53 4.09
CA TYR A 43 -6.71 -2.95 3.71
C TYR A 43 -6.38 -3.84 4.92
N LEU A 44 -7.38 -4.60 5.39
CA LEU A 44 -7.31 -5.44 6.59
C LEU A 44 -6.35 -6.64 6.39
N VAL A 45 -5.49 -6.89 7.36
CA VAL A 45 -4.65 -8.09 7.40
C VAL A 45 -5.52 -9.32 7.68
N TYR A 46 -5.41 -10.33 6.81
CA TYR A 46 -6.18 -11.57 6.95
C TYR A 46 -5.87 -12.25 8.29
N GLY A 47 -6.92 -12.72 8.97
CA GLY A 47 -6.81 -13.36 10.29
C GLY A 47 -6.84 -12.41 11.48
N THR A 48 -6.80 -11.09 11.26
CA THR A 48 -6.97 -10.09 12.33
C THR A 48 -8.43 -9.67 12.49
N GLY A 49 -8.79 -9.08 13.65
CA GLY A 49 -10.16 -8.64 13.91
C GLY A 49 -11.17 -9.75 14.17
N LYS A 50 -10.70 -10.97 14.48
CA LYS A 50 -11.50 -12.14 14.88
C LYS A 50 -11.09 -12.60 16.28
N ASP A 51 -11.96 -13.30 17.00
CA ASP A 51 -11.63 -13.96 18.28
C ASP A 51 -10.90 -13.07 19.29
N ASN A 52 -11.38 -11.83 19.46
CA ASN A 52 -10.79 -10.78 20.32
C ASN A 52 -9.38 -10.30 19.91
N THR A 53 -8.88 -10.64 18.73
CA THR A 53 -7.67 -10.02 18.19
C THR A 53 -7.97 -8.61 17.65
N PRO A 54 -7.09 -7.63 17.88
CA PRO A 54 -7.26 -6.31 17.29
C PRO A 54 -7.17 -6.39 15.76
N LYS A 55 -7.87 -5.50 15.06
CA LYS A 55 -7.70 -5.33 13.61
C LYS A 55 -6.29 -4.78 13.35
N ASP A 56 -5.64 -5.32 12.32
CA ASP A 56 -4.43 -4.74 11.78
C ASP A 56 -4.58 -4.51 10.28
N TYR A 57 -3.80 -3.58 9.75
CA TYR A 57 -3.87 -3.13 8.37
C TYR A 57 -2.49 -3.15 7.73
N TYR A 58 -2.43 -3.41 6.43
CA TYR A 58 -1.15 -3.36 5.72
C TYR A 58 -0.64 -1.93 5.62
N THR A 59 0.68 -1.76 5.68
CA THR A 59 1.31 -0.48 5.38
C THR A 59 1.25 -0.17 3.89
N LEU A 60 1.34 1.11 3.52
CA LEU A 60 1.41 1.51 2.11
C LEU A 60 2.60 0.86 1.39
N GLU A 61 3.76 0.80 2.04
CA GLU A 61 4.95 0.13 1.51
C GLU A 61 4.71 -1.35 1.20
N SER A 62 3.97 -2.06 2.05
CA SER A 62 3.63 -3.48 1.82
C SER A 62 2.84 -3.64 0.52
N ILE A 63 1.87 -2.76 0.26
CA ILE A 63 1.04 -2.82 -0.94
C ILE A 63 1.81 -2.40 -2.19
N VAL A 64 2.66 -1.36 -2.08
CA VAL A 64 3.55 -0.95 -3.17
C VAL A 64 4.52 -2.08 -3.55
N PHE A 65 5.12 -2.74 -2.56
CA PHE A 65 6.02 -3.86 -2.76
C PHE A 65 5.33 -5.02 -3.48
N LEU A 66 4.11 -5.39 -3.05
CA LEU A 66 3.29 -6.38 -3.75
C LEU A 66 3.05 -5.99 -5.21
N SER A 67 2.67 -4.75 -5.49
CA SER A 67 2.41 -4.29 -6.85
C SER A 67 3.64 -4.37 -7.76
N LYS A 68 4.85 -4.12 -7.23
CA LYS A 68 6.10 -4.18 -8.00
C LYS A 68 6.55 -5.60 -8.32
N TYR A 69 6.10 -6.57 -7.54
CA TYR A 69 6.56 -7.96 -7.61
C TYR A 69 5.40 -8.95 -7.82
N VAL A 70 4.28 -8.48 -8.39
CA VAL A 70 3.07 -9.30 -8.63
C VAL A 70 3.34 -10.50 -9.53
N ASP A 71 4.35 -10.41 -10.42
CA ASP A 71 4.74 -11.48 -11.33
C ASP A 71 5.58 -12.58 -10.66
N LEU A 72 6.06 -12.36 -9.43
CA LEU A 72 6.79 -13.40 -8.69
C LEU A 72 5.81 -14.46 -8.18
N GLN A 73 6.20 -15.73 -8.30
CA GLN A 73 5.52 -16.80 -7.57
C GLN A 73 5.51 -16.46 -6.07
N HIS A 74 4.36 -16.69 -5.41
CA HIS A 74 4.14 -16.27 -4.02
C HIS A 74 5.29 -16.68 -3.07
N ALA A 75 5.81 -17.90 -3.18
CA ALA A 75 6.93 -18.37 -2.35
C ALA A 75 8.23 -17.54 -2.55
N ASN A 76 8.47 -17.03 -3.76
CA ASN A 76 9.62 -16.16 -4.05
C ASN A 76 9.36 -14.72 -3.63
N TYR A 77 8.12 -14.24 -3.77
CA TYR A 77 7.70 -12.95 -3.24
C TYR A 77 7.94 -12.85 -1.72
N VAL A 78 7.50 -13.86 -0.96
CA VAL A 78 7.64 -13.90 0.51
C VAL A 78 9.11 -13.89 0.96
N LYS A 79 10.01 -14.52 0.20
CA LYS A 79 11.45 -14.48 0.50
C LYS A 79 12.10 -13.12 0.21
N LYS A 80 11.48 -12.31 -0.65
CA LYS A 80 12.02 -11.03 -1.10
C LYS A 80 11.54 -9.86 -0.24
N ALA A 81 10.33 -9.96 0.31
CA ALA A 81 9.74 -8.99 1.25
C ALA A 81 10.46 -9.03 2.60
#